data_AF-A0A1Y1MD11-F1
#
_entry.id   AF-A0A1Y1MD11-F1
#
_cell.length_a   1.000
_cell.length_b   1.000
_cell.length_c   1.000
_cell.angle_alpha   90.00
_cell.angle_beta   90.00
_cell.angle_gamma   90.00
#
_symmetry.space_group_name_H-M   'P 1'
#
loop_
_entity.id
_entity.type
_entity.pdbx_description
1 polymer ?
#
loop_
_entity_poly.entity_id
_entity_poly.type
_entity_poly.pdbx_seq_one_letter_code
_entity_poly.pdbx_strand_id
1 'polypeptide(L)'
;MDNSQPTSSSNQQATHVEPTPPTKYPKLSDFNSIEQLNELSIKQLKELLTLNRVDFKGCVEKSELLDRAQRLWLDNNQYKDKAFEDANVENLCKICMDAPLDCVLLECGHVATCIQCGKQLAECPICRQFVSRVVRTFKA
;
A
#
# COMPACT_ATOMS: atom_id res chain seq x y z
N MET A 1 22.87 11.42 -55.90
CA MET A 1 23.72 12.14 -54.93
C MET A 1 22.92 13.30 -54.38
N ASP A 2 23.02 13.55 -53.07
CA ASP A 2 22.42 14.66 -52.31
C ASP A 2 20.86 14.62 -52.20
N ASN A 3 20.18 14.87 -51.09
CA ASN A 3 20.58 15.27 -49.75
C ASN A 3 19.39 15.13 -48.76
N SER A 4 19.74 15.02 -47.47
CA SER A 4 19.08 15.66 -46.32
C SER A 4 17.72 15.18 -45.78
N GLN A 5 17.82 14.64 -44.55
CA GLN A 5 16.78 14.56 -43.52
C GLN A 5 16.17 15.94 -43.18
N PRO A 6 14.96 15.93 -42.63
CA PRO A 6 14.59 16.85 -41.56
C PRO A 6 14.39 16.10 -40.23
N THR A 7 15.03 16.63 -39.20
CA THR A 7 14.84 16.35 -37.79
C THR A 7 13.51 16.94 -37.30
N SER A 8 12.82 16.26 -36.39
CA SER A 8 11.85 16.90 -35.50
C SER A 8 11.84 16.22 -34.14
N SER A 9 12.39 16.97 -33.19
CA SER A 9 12.40 16.73 -31.75
C SER A 9 11.05 17.08 -31.13
N SER A 10 10.59 16.30 -30.14
CA SER A 10 9.70 16.67 -29.03
C SER A 10 9.17 15.37 -28.40
N ASN A 11 9.06 15.14 -27.09
CA ASN A 11 9.50 15.86 -25.91
C ASN A 11 9.33 14.82 -24.78
N GLN A 12 10.41 14.18 -24.31
CA GLN A 12 10.34 13.29 -23.14
C GLN A 12 10.37 14.17 -21.90
N GLN A 13 9.20 14.47 -21.33
CA GLN A 13 9.11 15.05 -20.00
C GLN A 13 9.59 13.99 -19.00
N ALA A 14 10.88 14.08 -18.66
CA ALA A 14 11.44 13.49 -17.47
C ALA A 14 10.69 14.08 -16.26
N THR A 15 9.88 13.27 -15.58
CA THR A 15 9.38 13.60 -14.26
C THR A 15 10.58 13.69 -13.32
N HIS A 16 11.03 14.91 -13.07
CA HIS A 16 12.07 15.22 -12.11
C HIS A 16 11.53 14.88 -10.72
N VAL A 17 11.75 13.65 -10.27
CA VAL A 17 11.61 13.31 -8.85
C VAL A 17 12.76 14.01 -8.15
N GLU A 18 12.45 15.16 -7.56
CA GLU A 18 13.38 15.95 -6.77
C GLU A 18 13.94 15.05 -5.64
N PRO A 19 15.27 14.91 -5.51
CA PRO A 19 15.86 14.05 -4.50
C PRO A 19 15.62 14.67 -3.12
N THR A 20 14.68 14.11 -2.36
CA THR A 20 14.53 14.44 -0.94
C THR A 20 15.87 14.19 -0.23
N PRO A 21 16.36 15.12 0.60
CA PRO A 21 17.64 14.98 1.29
C PRO A 21 17.67 13.69 2.13
N PRO A 22 18.84 13.04 2.29
CA PRO A 22 18.95 11.80 3.04
C PRO A 22 18.56 12.07 4.49
N THR A 23 17.38 11.59 4.89
CA THR A 23 16.88 11.77 6.25
C THR A 23 17.70 10.87 7.16
N LYS A 24 18.61 11.46 7.95
CA LYS A 24 19.53 10.78 8.87
C LYS A 24 18.84 10.18 10.11
N TYR A 25 17.51 10.05 10.06
CA TYR A 25 16.63 9.76 11.21
C TYR A 25 15.93 8.41 11.00
N PRO A 26 15.86 7.57 12.05
CA PRO A 26 15.17 6.28 11.96
C PRO A 26 13.67 6.46 11.81
N LYS A 27 13.07 5.70 10.89
CA LYS A 27 11.62 5.58 10.69
C LYS A 27 11.15 4.19 11.12
N LEU A 28 9.86 4.06 11.45
CA LEU A 28 9.29 2.76 11.84
C LEU A 28 9.43 1.70 10.74
N SER A 29 9.44 2.11 9.47
CA SER A 29 9.65 1.24 8.31
C SER A 29 11.05 0.65 8.19
N ASP A 30 12.03 1.18 8.93
CA ASP A 30 13.43 0.77 8.81
C ASP A 30 13.73 -0.48 9.65
N PHE A 31 12.75 -0.95 10.45
CA PHE A 31 12.89 -2.04 11.40
C PHE A 31 11.92 -3.18 11.08
N ASN A 32 12.44 -4.39 11.00
CA ASN A 32 11.70 -5.64 10.78
C ASN A 32 11.48 -6.45 12.05
N SER A 33 12.16 -6.11 13.16
CA SER A 33 11.97 -6.75 14.46
C SER A 33 12.23 -5.80 15.63
N ILE A 34 11.72 -6.15 16.81
CA ILE A 34 11.87 -5.36 18.05
C ILE A 34 13.34 -5.26 18.48
N GLU A 35 14.12 -6.31 18.24
CA GLU A 35 15.52 -6.39 18.67
C GLU A 35 16.36 -5.27 18.04
N GLN A 36 16.03 -4.87 16.80
CA GLN A 36 16.72 -3.79 16.11
C GLN A 36 16.48 -2.42 16.78
N LEU A 37 15.37 -2.23 17.51
CA LEU A 37 15.11 -1.00 18.27
C LEU A 37 16.03 -0.90 19.49
N ASN A 38 16.48 -2.02 20.06
CA ASN A 38 17.34 -2.05 21.25
C ASN A 38 18.71 -1.40 21.00
N GLU A 39 19.18 -1.50 19.75
CA GLU A 39 20.46 -0.99 19.29
C GLU A 39 20.46 0.54 19.08
N LEU A 40 19.28 1.17 19.09
CA LEU A 40 19.17 2.62 18.92
C LEU A 40 19.79 3.39 20.10
N SER A 41 20.46 4.50 19.77
CA SER A 41 20.90 5.47 20.75
C SER A 41 19.71 6.25 21.34
N ILE A 42 19.91 6.89 22.50
CA ILE A 42 18.89 7.75 23.13
C ILE A 42 18.42 8.86 22.19
N LYS A 43 19.34 9.42 21.38
CA LYS A 43 19.01 10.44 20.39
C LYS A 43 18.07 9.90 19.33
N GLN A 44 18.39 8.73 18.77
CA GLN A 44 17.58 8.06 17.75
C GLN A 44 16.20 7.64 18.28
N LEU A 45 16.11 7.15 19.52
CA LEU A 45 14.83 6.84 20.15
C LEU A 45 13.96 8.09 20.30
N LYS A 46 14.52 9.20 20.78
CA LYS A 46 13.79 10.47 20.91
C LYS A 46 13.35 11.01 19.55
N GLU A 47 14.20 10.91 18.52
CA GLU A 47 13.86 11.30 17.15
C GLU A 47 12.69 10.47 16.61
N LEU A 48 12.75 9.14 16.76
CA LEU A 48 11.67 8.23 16.35
C LEU A 48 10.35 8.57 17.03
N LEU A 49 10.36 8.77 18.36
CA LEU A 49 9.16 9.12 19.13
C LEU A 49 8.61 10.50 18.73
N THR A 50 9.50 11.49 18.53
CA THR A 50 9.11 12.85 18.11
C THR A 50 8.46 12.85 16.72
N LEU A 51 9.05 12.13 15.75
CA LEU A 51 8.51 12.04 14.39
C LEU A 51 7.12 11.40 14.35
N ASN A 52 6.83 10.51 15.30
CA ASN A 52 5.54 9.84 15.43
C ASN A 52 4.62 10.51 16.46
N ARG A 53 4.94 11.72 16.93
CA ARG A 53 4.14 12.51 17.88
C ARG A 53 3.85 11.78 19.20
N VAL A 54 4.76 10.92 19.64
CA VAL A 54 4.67 10.23 20.93
C VAL A 54 5.37 11.05 22.00
N ASP A 55 4.65 11.39 23.06
CA ASP A 55 5.22 12.09 24.20
C ASP A 55 6.11 11.17 25.05
N PHE A 56 7.23 11.71 25.50
CA PHE A 56 8.22 11.03 26.34
C PHE A 56 8.68 11.93 27.49
N LYS A 57 7.89 12.93 27.88
CA LYS A 57 8.13 13.68 29.11
C LYS A 57 8.16 12.73 30.29
N GLY A 58 9.09 12.97 31.21
CA GLY A 58 9.29 12.13 32.39
C GLY A 58 10.09 10.85 32.15
N CYS A 59 10.52 10.55 30.92
CA CYS A 59 11.49 9.47 30.71
C CYS A 59 12.86 9.86 31.27
N VAL A 60 13.36 9.09 32.22
CA VAL A 60 14.67 9.27 32.84
C VAL A 60 15.69 8.27 32.27
N GLU A 61 15.25 7.06 31.94
CA GLU A 61 16.13 5.97 31.49
C GLU A 61 15.99 5.65 29.99
N LYS A 62 17.03 5.05 29.40
CA LYS A 62 16.98 4.56 28.00
C LYS A 62 15.91 3.48 27.84
N SER A 63 15.78 2.59 28.83
CA SER A 63 14.75 1.54 28.90
C SER A 63 13.35 2.11 28.70
N GLU A 64 13.00 3.21 29.36
CA GLU A 64 11.66 3.82 29.27
C GLU A 64 11.36 4.44 27.91
N LEU A 65 12.38 4.95 27.21
CA LEU A 65 12.27 5.44 25.83
C LEU A 65 12.13 4.27 24.87
N LEU A 66 12.90 3.20 25.09
CA LEU A 66 12.87 1.99 24.30
C LEU A 66 11.51 1.30 24.41
N ASP A 67 10.96 1.14 25.61
CA ASP A 67 9.62 0.59 25.85
C ASP A 67 8.55 1.35 25.07
N ARG A 68 8.61 2.69 25.06
CA ARG A 68 7.68 3.51 24.27
C ARG A 68 7.86 3.30 22.77
N ALA A 69 9.10 3.20 22.29
CA ALA A 69 9.39 2.96 20.88
C ALA A 69 8.95 1.56 20.42
N GLN A 70 9.14 0.54 21.26
CA GLN A 70 8.68 -0.83 20.99
C GLN A 70 7.16 -0.90 20.92
N ARG A 71 6.44 -0.28 21.86
CA ARG A 71 4.97 -0.19 21.81
C ARG A 71 4.51 0.52 20.55
N LEU A 72 5.10 1.68 20.23
CA LEU A 72 4.79 2.43 19.00
C LEU A 72 4.97 1.56 17.75
N TRP A 73 6.06 0.79 17.67
CA TRP A 73 6.33 -0.08 16.52
C TRP A 73 5.34 -1.24 16.44
N LEU A 74 5.05 -1.90 17.56
CA LEU A 74 4.07 -2.98 17.64
C LEU A 74 2.68 -2.51 17.20
N ASP A 75 2.22 -1.38 17.76
CA ASP A 75 0.94 -0.78 17.40
C ASP A 75 0.92 -0.46 15.90
N ASN A 76 1.98 0.18 15.37
CA ASN A 76 2.07 0.53 13.95
C ASN A 76 2.01 -0.71 13.04
N ASN A 77 2.74 -1.78 13.39
CA ASN A 77 2.72 -3.01 12.63
C ASN A 77 1.37 -3.71 12.70
N GLN A 78 0.74 -3.75 13.88
CA GLN A 78 -0.62 -4.29 14.01
C GLN A 78 -1.61 -3.53 13.11
N TYR A 79 -1.54 -2.19 13.07
CA TYR A 79 -2.39 -1.39 12.19
C TYR A 79 -2.10 -1.66 10.70
N LYS A 80 -0.82 -1.84 10.32
CA LYS A 80 -0.44 -2.19 8.95
C LYS A 80 -0.95 -3.57 8.55
N ASP A 81 -0.78 -4.57 9.41
CA ASP A 81 -1.22 -5.95 9.16
C ASP A 81 -2.74 -5.99 8.98
N LYS A 82 -3.46 -5.29 9.85
CA LYS A 82 -4.92 -5.18 9.74
C LYS A 82 -5.35 -4.46 8.46
N ALA A 83 -4.71 -3.35 8.11
CA ALA A 83 -5.02 -2.62 6.89
C ALA A 83 -4.72 -3.46 5.62
N PHE A 84 -3.68 -4.29 5.66
CA PHE A 84 -3.35 -5.21 4.58
C PHE A 84 -4.37 -6.34 4.45
N GLU A 85 -4.78 -6.95 5.56
CA GLU A 85 -5.87 -7.94 5.60
C GLU A 85 -7.18 -7.36 5.05
N ASP A 86 -7.59 -6.18 5.53
CA ASP A 86 -8.80 -5.50 5.07
C ASP A 86 -8.72 -5.22 3.56
N ALA A 87 -7.60 -4.71 3.07
CA ALA A 87 -7.36 -4.49 1.64
C ALA A 87 -7.38 -5.80 0.83
N ASN A 88 -6.86 -6.91 1.37
CA ASN A 88 -6.91 -8.20 0.70
C ASN A 88 -8.36 -8.71 0.58
N VAL A 89 -9.14 -8.62 1.66
CA VAL A 89 -10.56 -8.96 1.67
C VAL A 89 -11.36 -8.11 0.69
N GLU A 90 -11.06 -6.81 0.59
CA GLU A 90 -11.66 -5.92 -0.41
C GLU A 90 -11.40 -6.40 -1.85
N ASN A 91 -10.23 -7.00 -2.12
CA ASN A 91 -9.84 -7.52 -3.42
C ASN A 91 -10.33 -8.95 -3.72
N LEU A 92 -11.06 -9.60 -2.82
CA LEU A 92 -11.66 -10.92 -3.05
C LEU A 92 -13.06 -10.85 -3.67
N CYS A 93 -13.39 -11.87 -4.46
CA CYS A 93 -14.71 -12.10 -5.02
C CYS A 93 -15.77 -12.14 -3.93
N LYS A 94 -16.81 -11.31 -4.06
CA LYS A 94 -17.87 -11.19 -3.04
C LYS A 94 -18.87 -12.35 -3.03
N ILE A 95 -18.64 -13.37 -3.87
CA ILE A 95 -19.48 -14.57 -3.98
C ILE A 95 -18.77 -15.76 -3.31
N CYS A 96 -17.54 -16.10 -3.75
CA CYS A 96 -16.80 -17.22 -3.17
C CYS A 96 -15.87 -16.84 -2.02
N MET A 97 -15.50 -15.56 -1.88
CA MET A 97 -14.51 -15.06 -0.90
C MET A 97 -13.15 -15.80 -0.95
N ASP A 98 -12.80 -16.38 -2.10
CA ASP A 98 -11.63 -17.25 -2.26
C ASP A 98 -10.71 -16.77 -3.40
N ALA A 99 -11.31 -16.44 -4.56
CA ALA A 99 -10.56 -15.95 -5.71
C ALA A 99 -10.57 -14.40 -5.77
N PRO A 100 -9.52 -13.77 -6.34
CA PRO A 100 -9.47 -12.32 -6.48
C PRO A 100 -10.54 -11.79 -7.44
N LEU A 101 -10.84 -10.50 -7.32
CA LEU A 101 -11.60 -9.73 -8.28
C LEU A 101 -10.82 -9.62 -9.59
N ASP A 102 -11.17 -10.46 -10.57
CA ASP A 102 -10.48 -10.58 -11.86
C ASP A 102 -11.41 -10.49 -13.08
N CYS A 103 -12.66 -10.04 -12.90
CA CYS A 103 -13.56 -9.82 -14.04
C CYS A 103 -14.49 -8.62 -13.88
N VAL A 104 -14.91 -8.08 -15.01
CA VAL A 104 -15.93 -7.04 -15.13
C VAL A 104 -17.20 -7.60 -15.76
N LEU A 105 -18.36 -7.21 -15.22
CA LEU A 105 -19.68 -7.54 -15.77
C LEU A 105 -20.07 -6.47 -16.80
N LEU A 106 -20.23 -6.86 -18.07
CA LEU A 106 -20.57 -5.90 -19.14
C LEU A 106 -22.01 -5.41 -19.04
N GLU A 107 -22.28 -4.29 -19.72
CA GLU A 107 -23.45 -3.40 -19.61
C GLU A 107 -23.46 -2.51 -18.36
N CYS A 108 -22.95 -2.96 -17.20
CA CYS A 108 -22.91 -2.14 -15.98
C CYS A 108 -21.50 -1.79 -15.48
N GLY A 109 -20.46 -2.52 -15.91
CA GLY A 109 -19.06 -2.19 -15.61
C GLY A 109 -18.60 -2.51 -14.18
N HIS A 110 -19.43 -3.15 -13.37
CA HIS A 110 -19.10 -3.45 -11.98
C HIS A 110 -18.10 -4.61 -11.84
N VAL A 111 -17.14 -4.45 -10.94
CA VAL A 111 -16.14 -5.47 -10.55
C VAL A 111 -16.49 -5.97 -9.15
N ALA A 112 -17.13 -7.13 -9.08
CA ALA A 112 -17.60 -7.71 -7.81
C ALA A 112 -17.23 -9.19 -7.64
N THR A 113 -16.77 -9.85 -8.71
CA THR A 113 -16.60 -11.30 -8.74
C THR A 113 -15.29 -11.72 -9.38
N CYS A 114 -14.87 -12.95 -9.08
CA CYS A 114 -13.94 -13.68 -9.92
C CYS A 114 -14.64 -14.18 -11.19
N ILE A 115 -13.87 -14.58 -12.20
CA ILE A 115 -14.38 -15.03 -13.50
C ILE A 115 -15.27 -16.29 -13.38
N GLN A 116 -14.99 -17.17 -12.42
CA GLN A 116 -15.74 -18.41 -12.23
C GLN A 116 -17.13 -18.13 -11.63
N CYS A 117 -17.21 -17.21 -10.68
CA CYS A 117 -18.49 -16.78 -10.11
C CYS A 117 -19.26 -15.90 -11.11
N GLY A 118 -18.59 -14.96 -11.77
CA GLY A 118 -19.21 -14.06 -12.74
C GLY A 118 -19.96 -14.78 -13.85
N LYS A 119 -19.39 -15.87 -14.40
CA LYS A 119 -20.02 -16.69 -15.46
C LYS A 119 -21.32 -17.37 -15.05
N GLN A 120 -21.57 -17.53 -13.75
CA GLN A 120 -22.76 -18.20 -13.21
C GLN A 120 -23.86 -17.20 -12.83
N LEU A 121 -23.62 -15.89 -12.95
CA LEU A 121 -24.56 -14.85 -12.57
C LEU A 121 -25.45 -14.43 -13.74
N ALA A 122 -26.77 -14.38 -13.51
CA ALA A 122 -27.73 -13.78 -14.44
C ALA A 122 -27.81 -12.25 -14.29
N GLU A 123 -27.62 -11.74 -13.06
CA GLU A 123 -27.70 -10.31 -12.74
C GLU A 123 -26.48 -9.87 -11.93
N CYS A 124 -26.09 -8.61 -12.09
CA CYS A 124 -25.02 -8.00 -11.32
C CYS A 124 -25.42 -7.90 -9.83
N PRO A 125 -24.57 -8.36 -8.87
CA PRO A 125 -24.91 -8.32 -7.45
C PRO A 125 -24.91 -6.90 -6.86
N ILE A 126 -24.36 -5.91 -7.58
CA ILE A 126 -24.33 -4.50 -7.15
C ILE A 126 -25.57 -3.75 -7.64
N CYS A 127 -25.88 -3.82 -8.94
CA CYS A 127 -26.91 -2.99 -9.55
C CYS A 127 -28.10 -3.75 -10.14
N ARG A 128 -28.12 -5.08 -10.05
CA ARG A 128 -29.16 -5.99 -10.56
C ARG A 128 -29.40 -5.93 -12.07
N GLN A 129 -28.50 -5.30 -12.82
CA GLN A 129 -28.58 -5.28 -14.28
C GLN A 129 -28.21 -6.65 -14.85
N PHE A 130 -28.91 -7.08 -15.90
CA PHE A 130 -28.67 -8.37 -16.55
C PHE A 130 -27.24 -8.45 -17.11
N VAL A 131 -26.56 -9.57 -16.85
CA VAL A 131 -25.19 -9.81 -17.28
C VAL A 131 -25.19 -10.43 -18.67
N SER A 132 -24.88 -9.63 -19.69
CA SER A 132 -24.78 -10.12 -21.07
C SER A 132 -23.49 -10.88 -21.36
N ARG A 133 -22.39 -10.47 -20.69
CA ARG A 133 -21.04 -11.01 -20.90
C ARG A 133 -20.15 -10.68 -19.71
N VAL A 134 -19.17 -11.54 -19.45
CA VAL A 134 -18.16 -11.36 -18.41
C VAL A 134 -16.78 -11.41 -19.04
N VAL A 135 -15.94 -10.41 -18.74
CA VAL A 135 -14.59 -10.28 -19.31
C VAL A 135 -13.57 -10.29 -18.19
N ARG A 136 -12.53 -11.12 -18.34
CA ARG A 136 -11.41 -11.16 -17.40
C ARG A 136 -10.56 -9.89 -17.55
N THR A 137 -10.20 -9.28 -16.43
CA THR A 137 -9.31 -8.12 -16.33
C THR A 137 -7.97 -8.53 -15.76
N PHE A 138 -6.90 -7.87 -16.20
CA PHE A 138 -5.54 -8.05 -15.67
C PHE A 138 -5.09 -6.71 -15.08
N LYS A 139 -4.60 -6.72 -13.84
CA LYS A 139 -3.97 -5.55 -13.22
C LYS A 139 -2.57 -5.38 -13.83
N ALA A 140 -2.21 -4.14 -14.20
CA ALA A 140 -0.92 -3.76 -14.75
C ALA A 140 0.09 -3.43 -13.64
#